data_AF-A0A843VSI4-F1
#
_entry.id   AF-A0A843VSI4-F1
#
_cell.length_a   1.000
_cell.length_b   1.000
_cell.length_c   1.000
_cell.angle_alpha   90.00
_cell.angle_beta   90.00
_cell.angle_gamma   90.00
#
_symmetry.space_group_name_H-M   'P 1'
#
loop_
_entity.id
_entity.type
_entity.pdbx_description
1 polymer ?
#
loop_
_entity_poly.entity_id
_entity_poly.type
_entity_poly.pdbx_seq_one_letter_code
_entity_poly.pdbx_strand_id
1 'polypeptide(L)'
;MEFNSIACLQMTINYMSGKKNDMFMERYGFSSSLNPWDNIPCSGNARIHLDSFLSVFNISGLREEYYHNNLLSKGEDDFVDGAVIAAARTLPTWSEGDIPPIPSIERKAARELQEECHQILAEFPTTSDQDKQILDSNPQASRTLEASIKYRLHRKLFIEKVIQALELYQDRILSGGDVAWPRPRRRGRAIAVRIIFVILLSNLYGKERMEDRAIEKGFMKERMSSTVRCWRLPSFKPLERLYPM
;
A
#
# COMPACT_ATOMS: atom_id res chain seq x y z
N MET A 1 12.35 -24.32 33.28
CA MET A 1 11.16 -23.90 32.51
C MET A 1 10.84 -22.50 32.94
N GLU A 2 11.22 -21.50 32.16
CA GLU A 2 10.84 -20.11 32.42
C GLU A 2 9.41 -19.90 31.91
N PHE A 3 8.47 -19.81 32.85
CA PHE A 3 7.14 -19.31 32.56
C PHE A 3 7.25 -17.78 32.47
N ASN A 4 7.39 -17.25 31.26
CA ASN A 4 7.21 -15.82 31.02
C ASN A 4 5.73 -15.49 31.29
N SER A 5 5.44 -14.97 32.48
CA SER A 5 4.09 -14.56 32.85
C SER A 5 3.69 -13.33 32.03
N ILE A 6 2.77 -13.52 31.08
CA ILE A 6 2.14 -12.44 30.28
C ILE A 6 1.16 -11.60 31.15
N ALA A 7 0.86 -12.07 32.37
CA ALA A 7 0.09 -11.30 33.35
C ALA A 7 0.85 -10.03 33.73
N CYS A 8 0.28 -8.86 33.44
CA CYS A 8 0.81 -7.48 33.57
C CYS A 8 1.20 -6.76 32.27
N LEU A 9 1.09 -7.37 31.09
CA LEU A 9 1.18 -6.60 29.84
C LEU A 9 -0.07 -5.74 29.62
N GLN A 10 0.12 -4.48 29.21
CA GLN A 10 -0.98 -3.58 28.86
C GLN A 10 -1.68 -4.10 27.59
N MET A 11 -2.97 -4.43 27.71
CA MET A 11 -3.76 -4.87 26.57
C MET A 11 -4.25 -3.64 25.78
N THR A 12 -3.71 -3.44 24.58
CA THR A 12 -4.05 -2.29 23.72
C THR A 12 -4.96 -2.72 22.57
N ILE A 13 -6.07 -1.99 22.37
CA ILE A 13 -6.97 -2.18 21.23
C ILE A 13 -6.59 -1.19 20.13
N ASN A 14 -6.58 -1.65 18.87
CA ASN A 14 -6.31 -0.77 17.73
C ASN A 14 -7.54 0.11 17.40
N TYR A 15 -7.53 1.35 17.89
CA TYR A 15 -8.55 2.36 17.58
C TYR A 15 -8.29 3.09 16.25
N MET A 16 -7.14 2.87 15.61
CA MET A 16 -6.71 3.57 14.40
C MET A 16 -7.30 2.98 13.13
N SER A 17 -8.57 2.57 13.11
CA SER A 17 -9.21 1.98 11.92
C SER A 17 -9.79 3.07 11.00
N GLY A 18 -8.96 3.58 10.08
CA GLY A 18 -9.43 4.47 9.01
C GLY A 18 -9.73 5.90 9.45
N LYS A 19 -9.14 6.36 10.55
CA LYS A 19 -9.42 7.68 11.14
C LYS A 19 -8.16 8.54 11.27
N LYS A 20 -8.29 9.81 10.89
CA LYS A 20 -7.21 10.82 10.93
C LYS A 20 -6.97 11.32 12.36
N ASN A 21 -5.81 11.92 12.58
CA ASN A 21 -5.47 12.52 13.87
C ASN A 21 -6.42 13.66 14.27
N ASP A 22 -6.98 14.40 13.31
CA ASP A 22 -7.98 15.45 13.56
C ASP A 22 -9.19 14.90 14.34
N MET A 23 -9.71 13.74 13.93
CA MET A 23 -10.84 13.09 14.59
C MET A 23 -10.47 12.59 16.00
N PHE A 24 -9.26 12.04 16.18
CA PHE A 24 -8.81 11.60 17.49
C PHE A 24 -8.62 12.76 18.46
N MET A 25 -8.11 13.88 17.97
CA MET A 25 -7.97 15.08 18.78
C MET A 25 -9.33 15.63 19.18
N GLU A 26 -10.26 15.79 18.25
CA GLU A 26 -11.60 16.31 18.51
C GLU A 26 -12.43 15.46 19.49
N ARG A 27 -12.35 14.12 19.36
CA ARG A 27 -13.20 13.21 20.15
C ARG A 27 -12.57 12.70 21.43
N TYR A 28 -11.26 12.48 21.42
CA TYR A 28 -10.55 11.76 22.48
C TYR A 28 -9.38 12.54 23.07
N GLY A 29 -9.02 13.70 22.50
CA GLY A 29 -7.96 14.56 23.02
C GLY A 29 -6.56 13.95 22.92
N PHE A 30 -6.30 13.10 21.93
CA PHE A 30 -4.97 12.55 21.68
C PHE A 30 -4.64 12.51 20.19
N SER A 31 -3.36 12.34 19.88
CA SER A 31 -2.86 12.15 18.52
C SER A 31 -1.68 11.20 18.53
N SER A 32 -1.38 10.58 17.38
CA SER A 32 -0.23 9.69 17.21
C SER A 32 0.58 10.10 15.98
N SER A 33 1.89 10.24 16.14
CA SER A 33 2.82 10.49 15.02
C SER A 33 2.89 9.32 14.03
N LEU A 34 2.51 8.12 14.47
CA LEU A 34 2.59 6.88 13.67
C LEU A 34 1.21 6.45 13.14
N ASN A 35 0.22 7.35 13.11
CA ASN A 35 -1.11 7.02 12.60
C ASN A 35 -1.05 6.72 11.09
N PRO A 36 -1.36 5.49 10.65
CA PRO A 36 -1.25 5.11 9.25
C PRO A 36 -2.34 5.68 8.34
N TRP A 37 -3.29 6.44 8.90
CA TRP A 37 -4.42 7.03 8.19
C TRP A 37 -4.40 8.55 8.18
N ASP A 38 -3.33 9.17 8.68
CA ASP A 38 -3.22 10.62 8.63
C ASP A 38 -3.07 11.13 7.20
N ASN A 39 -3.27 12.43 6.97
CA ASN A 39 -3.35 13.00 5.61
C ASN A 39 -2.55 14.29 5.46
N ILE A 40 -1.82 14.40 4.34
CA ILE A 40 -1.16 15.64 3.92
C ILE A 40 -1.95 16.23 2.75
N PRO A 41 -2.47 17.47 2.85
CA PRO A 41 -3.15 18.13 1.75
C PRO A 41 -2.12 18.63 0.72
N CYS A 42 -1.67 17.75 -0.18
CA CYS A 42 -0.92 18.17 -1.36
C CYS A 42 -1.93 18.73 -2.38
N SER A 43 -1.63 19.89 -2.96
CA SER A 43 -2.55 20.59 -3.88
C SER A 43 -1.98 20.75 -5.28
N GLY A 44 -0.68 20.47 -5.48
CA GLY A 44 -0.06 20.57 -6.77
C GLY A 44 -0.43 19.45 -7.74
N ASN A 45 0.06 19.61 -8.96
CA ASN A 45 -0.18 18.68 -10.07
C ASN A 45 0.90 17.58 -10.15
N ALA A 46 1.89 17.60 -9.27
CA ALA A 46 2.90 16.58 -9.17
C ALA A 46 2.26 15.25 -8.80
N ARG A 47 2.61 14.17 -9.52
CA ARG A 47 2.05 12.84 -9.29
C ARG A 47 3.15 11.80 -9.46
N ILE A 48 3.22 10.87 -8.52
CA ILE A 48 4.17 9.75 -8.54
C ILE A 48 3.47 8.43 -8.85
N HIS A 49 4.19 7.44 -9.36
CA HIS A 49 3.60 6.13 -9.59
C HIS A 49 3.47 5.35 -8.27
N LEU A 50 2.24 4.97 -7.91
CA LEU A 50 1.95 4.28 -6.64
C LEU A 50 2.75 2.98 -6.51
N ASP A 51 2.72 2.11 -7.52
CA ASP A 51 3.44 0.82 -7.46
C ASP A 51 4.95 0.98 -7.33
N SER A 52 5.51 2.05 -7.91
CA SER A 52 6.94 2.37 -7.80
C SER A 52 7.26 2.74 -6.36
N PHE A 53 6.46 3.63 -5.77
CA PHE A 53 6.61 4.03 -4.37
C PHE A 53 6.46 2.84 -3.41
N LEU A 54 5.40 2.03 -3.57
CA LEU A 54 5.17 0.85 -2.73
C LEU A 54 6.32 -0.16 -2.83
N SER A 55 6.83 -0.39 -4.04
CA SER A 55 7.96 -1.30 -4.27
C SER A 55 9.24 -0.83 -3.60
N VAL A 56 9.51 0.48 -3.57
CA VAL A 56 10.73 1.05 -2.97
C VAL A 56 10.76 0.84 -1.45
N PHE A 57 9.60 0.83 -0.81
CA PHE A 57 9.45 0.62 0.64
C PHE A 57 9.04 -0.81 1.01
N ASN A 58 9.02 -1.75 0.05
CA ASN A 58 8.52 -3.11 0.25
C ASN A 58 7.13 -3.15 0.92
N ILE A 59 6.26 -2.20 0.56
CA ILE A 59 4.87 -2.16 1.03
C ILE A 59 4.03 -2.96 0.04
N SER A 60 3.08 -3.74 0.54
CA SER A 60 2.14 -4.46 -0.30
C SER A 60 0.76 -4.49 0.34
N GLY A 61 -0.25 -4.82 -0.46
CA GLY A 61 -1.64 -4.88 -0.02
C GLY A 61 -2.54 -3.93 -0.81
N LEU A 62 -3.78 -3.84 -0.35
CA LEU A 62 -4.76 -2.87 -0.85
C LEU A 62 -4.63 -1.57 -0.05
N ARG A 63 -5.19 -0.47 -0.57
CA ARG A 63 -5.11 0.85 0.08
C ARG A 63 -5.62 0.81 1.53
N GLU A 64 -6.60 -0.03 1.80
CA GLU A 64 -7.19 -0.25 3.13
C GLU A 64 -6.30 -1.09 4.05
N GLU A 65 -5.45 -1.95 3.50
CA GLU A 65 -4.73 -3.02 4.21
C GLU A 65 -3.26 -3.07 3.77
N TYR A 66 -2.60 -1.92 3.67
CA TYR A 66 -1.16 -1.89 3.43
C TYR A 66 -0.40 -2.45 4.63
N TYR A 67 0.57 -3.31 4.33
CA TYR A 67 1.50 -3.88 5.29
C TYR A 67 2.92 -3.86 4.74
N HIS A 68 3.89 -3.76 5.65
CA HIS A 68 5.31 -3.82 5.31
C HIS A 68 5.78 -5.28 5.21
N ASN A 69 6.47 -5.62 4.12
CA ASN A 69 7.02 -6.96 3.90
C ASN A 69 8.46 -7.04 4.44
N ASN A 70 8.58 -7.43 5.72
CA ASN A 70 9.87 -7.64 6.37
C ASN A 70 10.70 -8.78 5.74
N LEU A 71 10.08 -9.66 4.94
CA LEU A 71 10.77 -10.74 4.24
C LEU A 71 11.64 -10.24 3.06
N LEU A 72 11.31 -9.07 2.50
CA LEU A 72 12.01 -8.48 1.37
C LEU A 72 12.98 -7.38 1.78
N SER A 73 12.89 -6.87 3.02
CA SER A 73 13.91 -6.00 3.59
C SER A 73 15.12 -6.85 3.96
N LYS A 74 16.21 -6.76 3.19
CA LYS A 74 17.48 -7.47 3.47
C LYS A 74 18.21 -6.96 4.74
N GLY A 75 17.52 -6.30 5.67
CA GLY A 75 18.05 -5.73 6.91
C GLY A 75 16.95 -5.18 7.83
N GLU A 76 17.35 -4.77 9.04
CA GLU A 76 16.55 -4.07 10.07
C GLU A 76 16.23 -2.61 9.66
N ASP A 77 15.72 -2.39 8.45
CA ASP A 77 15.28 -1.06 8.03
C ASP A 77 13.90 -0.76 8.65
N ASP A 78 13.89 -0.43 9.95
CA ASP A 78 12.71 0.03 10.73
C ASP A 78 12.22 1.43 10.28
N PHE A 79 12.62 1.90 9.09
CA PHE A 79 12.20 3.19 8.55
C PHE A 79 10.70 3.21 8.19
N VAL A 80 10.14 2.05 7.80
CA VAL A 80 8.76 1.94 7.34
C VAL A 80 7.79 1.94 8.52
N ASP A 81 7.47 3.16 8.94
CA ASP A 81 6.50 3.44 9.98
C ASP A 81 5.07 3.57 9.43
N GLY A 82 4.09 3.65 10.33
CA GLY A 82 2.71 4.01 9.97
C GLY A 82 2.63 5.33 9.18
N ALA A 83 3.52 6.29 9.44
CA ALA A 83 3.63 7.52 8.67
C ALA A 83 3.94 7.29 7.18
N VAL A 84 4.84 6.35 6.84
CA VAL A 84 5.18 6.04 5.44
C VAL A 84 3.99 5.36 4.74
N ILE A 85 3.26 4.52 5.46
CA ILE A 85 2.01 3.91 4.97
C ILE A 85 0.94 4.99 4.74
N ALA A 86 0.83 5.97 5.64
CA ALA A 86 -0.06 7.12 5.45
C ALA A 86 0.33 7.95 4.22
N ALA A 87 1.63 8.16 3.99
CA ALA A 87 2.14 8.84 2.79
C ALA A 87 1.72 8.10 1.51
N ALA A 88 1.92 6.77 1.44
CA ALA A 88 1.50 5.96 0.30
C ALA A 88 0.01 6.09 -0.03
N ARG A 89 -0.83 6.33 1.00
CA ARG A 89 -2.28 6.51 0.84
C ARG A 89 -2.69 7.90 0.38
N THR A 90 -1.87 8.91 0.63
CA THR A 90 -2.29 10.32 0.59
C THR A 90 -1.60 11.10 -0.51
N LEU A 91 -0.38 10.69 -0.86
CA LEU A 91 0.36 11.31 -1.96
C LEU A 91 -0.42 11.20 -3.27
N PRO A 92 -0.38 12.26 -4.10
CA PRO A 92 -1.03 12.25 -5.40
C PRO A 92 -0.32 11.24 -6.31
N THR A 93 -1.09 10.26 -6.78
CA THR A 93 -0.57 9.14 -7.58
C THR A 93 -1.26 9.03 -8.93
N TRP A 94 -0.53 8.47 -9.90
CA TRP A 94 -1.13 7.99 -11.15
C TRP A 94 -1.89 6.69 -10.89
N SER A 95 -3.06 6.53 -11.50
CA SER A 95 -3.82 5.27 -11.46
C SER A 95 -3.04 4.13 -12.13
N GLU A 96 -3.22 2.92 -11.62
CA GLU A 96 -2.62 1.71 -12.21
C GLU A 96 -3.02 1.56 -13.68
N GLY A 97 -2.03 1.65 -14.57
CA GLY A 97 -2.14 1.21 -15.97
C GLY A 97 -1.90 2.28 -17.04
N ASP A 98 -1.82 3.55 -16.68
CA ASP A 98 -1.77 4.63 -17.70
C ASP A 98 -0.35 4.88 -18.23
N ILE A 99 0.68 4.87 -17.37
CA ILE A 99 2.06 5.25 -17.76
C ILE A 99 3.08 4.46 -16.93
N PRO A 100 4.12 3.84 -17.52
CA PRO A 100 5.20 3.23 -16.75
C PRO A 100 5.97 4.28 -15.95
N PRO A 101 6.52 3.94 -14.76
CA PRO A 101 7.33 4.88 -13.98
C PRO A 101 8.60 5.26 -14.76
N ILE A 102 8.71 6.54 -15.15
CA ILE A 102 9.90 7.08 -15.82
C ILE A 102 10.76 7.79 -14.77
N PRO A 103 12.00 7.33 -14.50
CA PRO A 103 12.84 7.85 -13.43
C PRO A 103 13.04 9.38 -13.41
N SER A 104 13.15 10.00 -14.58
CA SER A 104 13.32 11.45 -14.69
C SER A 104 12.07 12.23 -14.29
N ILE A 105 10.90 11.77 -14.71
CA ILE A 105 9.60 12.39 -14.37
C ILE A 105 9.28 12.15 -12.90
N GLU A 106 9.51 10.93 -12.41
CA GLU A 106 9.31 10.57 -11.00
C GLU A 106 10.16 11.42 -10.06
N ARG A 107 11.45 11.67 -10.39
CA ARG A 107 12.29 12.55 -9.57
C ARG A 107 11.79 13.97 -9.56
N LYS A 108 11.36 14.49 -10.71
CA LYS A 108 10.81 15.85 -10.79
C LYS A 108 9.56 15.97 -9.93
N ALA A 109 8.63 15.02 -10.07
CA ALA A 109 7.41 14.98 -9.26
C ALA A 109 7.70 14.85 -7.77
N ALA A 110 8.65 13.98 -7.38
CA ALA A 110 9.04 13.82 -5.98
C ALA A 110 9.64 15.11 -5.38
N ARG A 111 10.44 15.87 -6.15
CA ARG A 111 10.97 17.18 -5.73
C ARG A 111 9.86 18.22 -5.57
N GLU A 112 8.95 18.30 -6.53
CA GLU A 112 7.80 19.22 -6.44
C GLU A 112 6.95 18.91 -5.18
N LEU A 113 6.73 17.63 -4.87
CA LEU A 113 6.03 17.21 -3.65
C LEU A 113 6.80 17.52 -2.36
N GLN A 114 8.14 17.41 -2.38
CA GLN A 114 8.97 17.82 -1.25
C GLN A 114 8.87 19.33 -1.00
N GLU A 115 8.94 20.14 -2.06
CA GLU A 115 8.80 21.59 -1.97
C GLU A 115 7.44 21.98 -1.38
N GLU A 116 6.34 21.33 -1.79
CA GLU A 116 5.01 21.51 -1.19
C GLU A 116 5.01 21.15 0.30
N CYS A 117 5.63 20.02 0.68
CA CYS A 117 5.73 19.62 2.08
C CYS A 117 6.52 20.65 2.92
N HIS A 118 7.58 21.23 2.36
CA HIS A 118 8.33 22.32 3.01
C HIS A 118 7.51 23.60 3.15
N GLN A 119 6.68 23.94 2.15
CA GLN A 119 5.75 25.07 2.25
C GLN A 119 4.74 24.86 3.38
N ILE A 120 4.15 23.66 3.48
CA ILE A 120 3.23 23.31 4.56
C ILE A 120 3.93 23.39 5.93
N LEU A 121 5.20 22.96 6.03
CA LEU A 121 5.98 23.12 7.27
C LEU A 121 6.24 24.58 7.62
N ALA A 122 6.47 25.44 6.63
CA ALA A 122 6.72 26.87 6.82
C ALA A 122 5.46 27.64 7.27
N GLU A 123 4.27 27.11 7.02
CA GLU A 123 3.01 27.70 7.52
C GLU A 123 2.86 27.57 9.05
N PHE A 124 3.58 26.64 9.69
CA PHE A 124 3.50 26.48 11.14
C PHE A 124 4.24 27.62 11.87
N PRO A 125 3.69 28.13 12.98
CA PRO A 125 4.31 29.21 13.74
C PRO A 125 5.56 28.77 14.53
N THR A 126 5.73 27.46 14.75
CA THR A 126 6.83 26.89 15.53
C THR A 126 7.47 25.72 14.81
N THR A 127 8.76 25.48 15.06
CA THR A 127 9.48 24.31 14.53
C THR A 127 9.21 23.05 15.35
N SER A 128 9.48 21.87 14.81
CA SER A 128 9.30 20.60 15.53
C SER A 128 10.16 20.53 16.80
N ASP A 129 11.40 21.00 16.75
CA ASP A 129 12.30 21.03 17.89
C ASP A 129 11.87 22.01 18.99
N GLN A 130 11.31 23.17 18.61
CA GLN A 130 10.70 24.10 19.57
C GLN A 130 9.53 23.44 20.30
N ASP A 131 8.68 22.69 19.59
CA ASP A 131 7.54 22.01 20.23
C ASP A 131 8.00 20.89 21.17
N LYS A 132 9.04 20.14 20.82
CA LYS A 132 9.66 19.16 21.74
C LYS A 132 10.21 19.87 22.98
N GLN A 133 10.95 20.95 22.80
CA GLN A 133 11.49 21.73 23.91
C GLN A 133 10.39 22.26 24.84
N ILE A 134 9.26 22.72 24.30
CA ILE A 134 8.13 23.18 25.12
C ILE A 134 7.54 22.02 25.95
N LEU A 135 7.41 20.83 25.36
CA LEU A 135 6.94 19.64 26.07
C LEU A 135 7.91 19.21 27.18
N ASP A 136 9.21 19.21 26.90
CA ASP A 136 10.24 18.78 27.84
C ASP A 136 10.44 19.78 28.99
N SER A 137 10.31 21.09 28.69
CA SER A 137 10.54 22.16 29.67
C SER A 137 9.38 22.36 30.65
N ASN A 138 8.18 21.88 30.32
CA ASN A 138 6.99 22.09 31.15
C ASN A 138 6.28 20.76 31.52
N PRO A 139 6.87 19.97 32.44
CA PRO A 139 6.26 18.71 32.89
C PRO A 139 4.96 18.88 33.69
N GLN A 140 4.64 20.12 34.12
CA GLN A 140 3.42 20.46 34.86
C GLN A 140 2.34 21.07 33.97
N ALA A 141 2.49 21.00 32.64
CA ALA A 141 1.49 21.47 31.70
C ALA A 141 0.14 20.75 31.91
N SER A 142 -0.96 21.44 31.64
CA SER A 142 -2.27 20.79 31.64
C SER A 142 -2.34 19.73 30.55
N ARG A 143 -3.05 18.62 30.81
CA ARG A 143 -3.21 17.54 29.83
C ARG A 143 -3.74 18.03 28.48
N THR A 144 -4.62 19.04 28.51
CA THR A 144 -5.18 19.67 27.30
C THR A 144 -4.12 20.43 26.52
N LEU A 145 -3.27 21.20 27.20
CA LEU A 145 -2.17 21.92 26.57
C LEU A 145 -1.16 20.93 25.98
N GLU A 146 -0.77 19.91 26.74
CA GLU A 146 0.13 18.85 26.29
C GLU A 146 -0.41 18.15 25.03
N ALA A 147 -1.69 17.76 25.03
CA ALA A 147 -2.34 17.15 23.88
C ALA A 147 -2.32 18.05 22.64
N SER A 148 -2.63 19.34 22.81
CA SER A 148 -2.63 20.32 21.71
C SER A 148 -1.23 20.51 21.10
N ILE A 149 -0.18 20.59 21.94
CA ILE A 149 1.21 20.72 21.49
C ILE A 149 1.65 19.43 20.79
N LYS A 150 1.32 18.26 21.37
CA LYS A 150 1.62 16.96 20.74
C LYS A 150 0.95 16.82 19.38
N TYR A 151 -0.29 17.27 19.20
CA TYR A 151 -0.95 17.22 17.90
C TYR A 151 -0.26 18.09 16.86
N ARG A 152 0.10 19.33 17.22
CA ARG A 152 0.89 20.20 16.33
C ARG A 152 2.24 19.57 15.99
N LEU A 153 2.93 19.02 16.98
CA LEU A 153 4.21 18.34 16.82
C LEU A 153 4.09 17.11 15.91
N HIS A 154 3.14 16.23 16.17
CA HIS A 154 2.93 15.00 15.40
C HIS A 154 2.64 15.30 13.93
N ARG A 155 1.88 16.36 13.64
CA ARG A 155 1.62 16.79 12.27
C ARG A 155 2.90 17.24 11.55
N LYS A 156 3.80 17.95 12.24
CA LYS A 156 5.11 18.34 11.69
C LYS A 156 6.02 17.13 11.47
N LEU A 157 6.13 16.25 12.46
CA LEU A 157 6.93 15.02 12.38
C LEU A 157 6.45 14.13 11.23
N PHE A 158 5.14 14.05 11.02
CA PHE A 158 4.57 13.31 9.90
C PHE A 158 5.03 13.88 8.56
N ILE A 159 4.94 15.21 8.37
CA ILE A 159 5.39 15.86 7.12
C ILE A 159 6.90 15.70 6.91
N GLU A 160 7.71 15.87 7.96
CA GLU A 160 9.16 15.63 7.91
C GLU A 160 9.49 14.20 7.48
N LYS A 161 8.76 13.20 8.02
CA LYS A 161 8.93 11.79 7.63
C LYS A 161 8.53 11.55 6.17
N VAL A 162 7.52 12.25 5.66
CA VAL A 162 7.14 12.18 4.23
C VAL A 162 8.22 12.79 3.34
N ILE A 163 8.83 13.91 3.74
CA ILE A 163 9.96 14.51 3.00
C ILE A 163 11.12 13.52 2.91
N GLN A 164 11.49 12.90 4.04
CA GLN A 164 12.53 11.86 4.09
C GLN A 164 12.17 10.65 3.21
N ALA A 165 10.91 10.20 3.23
CA ALA A 165 10.47 9.13 2.35
C ALA A 165 10.59 9.50 0.87
N LEU A 166 10.24 10.73 0.49
CA LEU A 166 10.39 11.21 -0.88
C LEU A 166 11.86 11.34 -1.31
N GLU A 167 12.78 11.60 -0.37
CA GLU A 167 14.21 11.67 -0.64
C GLU A 167 14.77 10.27 -0.90
N LEU A 168 14.46 9.32 -0.01
CA LEU A 168 14.80 7.91 -0.20
C LEU A 168 14.19 7.32 -1.48
N TYR A 169 12.98 7.77 -1.84
CA TYR A 169 12.35 7.37 -3.10
C TYR A 169 13.19 7.83 -4.30
N GLN A 170 13.61 9.09 -4.33
CA GLN A 170 14.44 9.63 -5.41
C GLN A 170 15.78 8.88 -5.55
N ASP A 171 16.43 8.56 -4.44
CA ASP A 171 17.70 7.86 -4.42
C ASP A 171 17.55 6.40 -4.88
N ARG A 172 16.52 5.69 -4.39
CA ARG A 172 16.30 4.28 -4.71
C ARG A 172 15.82 4.07 -6.16
N ILE A 173 15.19 5.05 -6.79
CA ILE A 173 14.85 5.02 -8.22
C ILE A 173 16.13 5.02 -9.11
N LEU A 174 17.25 5.58 -8.64
CA LEU A 174 18.54 5.59 -9.36
C LEU A 174 19.31 4.28 -9.24
N SER A 175 19.25 3.65 -8.07
CA SER A 175 20.03 2.48 -7.69
C SER A 175 19.55 1.18 -8.36
N GLY A 176 19.10 1.26 -9.61
CA GLY A 176 18.62 0.13 -10.43
C GLY A 176 19.63 -1.00 -10.59
N GLY A 177 19.78 -1.79 -9.53
CA GLY A 177 20.47 -3.06 -9.46
C GLY A 177 19.69 -3.92 -8.47
N ASP A 178 19.00 -4.93 -8.99
CA ASP A 178 18.38 -6.03 -8.25
C ASP A 178 17.04 -5.82 -7.52
N VAL A 179 16.31 -4.73 -7.77
CA VAL A 179 14.86 -4.73 -7.48
C VAL A 179 14.15 -5.13 -8.76
N ALA A 180 13.78 -6.41 -8.85
CA ALA A 180 12.96 -6.93 -9.93
C ALA A 180 11.66 -6.12 -9.98
N TRP A 181 11.57 -5.16 -10.90
CA TRP A 181 10.31 -4.49 -11.21
C TRP A 181 9.23 -5.57 -11.31
N PRO A 182 8.13 -5.45 -10.56
CA PRO A 182 7.02 -6.39 -10.72
C PRO A 182 6.60 -6.29 -12.18
N ARG A 183 6.96 -7.31 -12.97
CA ARG A 183 6.52 -7.40 -14.36
C ARG A 183 5.00 -7.26 -14.30
N PRO A 184 4.39 -6.40 -15.14
CA PRO A 184 2.96 -6.17 -15.09
C PRO A 184 2.26 -7.52 -15.06
N ARG A 185 1.42 -7.74 -14.02
CA ARG A 185 0.63 -8.96 -13.86
C ARG A 185 -0.12 -9.17 -15.19
N ARG A 186 0.41 -10.06 -16.03
CA ARG A 186 -0.26 -10.50 -17.25
C ARG A 186 -1.50 -11.29 -16.81
N ARG A 187 -2.59 -10.59 -16.51
CA ARG A 187 -3.93 -11.21 -16.52
C ARG A 187 -4.10 -11.80 -17.91
N GLY A 188 -4.41 -13.09 -17.94
CA GLY A 188 -4.27 -13.94 -19.11
C GLY A 188 -4.95 -13.41 -20.37
N ARG A 189 -4.15 -12.94 -21.32
CA ARG A 189 -4.43 -12.92 -22.77
C ARG A 189 -3.12 -13.06 -23.54
N ALA A 190 -2.38 -14.14 -23.31
CA ALA A 190 -1.12 -14.42 -24.03
C ALA A 190 -1.10 -15.82 -24.68
N ILE A 191 -2.26 -16.31 -25.11
CA ILE A 191 -2.36 -17.48 -26.01
C ILE A 191 -2.85 -17.06 -27.41
N ALA A 192 -3.59 -15.96 -27.54
CA ALA A 192 -4.13 -15.55 -28.85
C ALA A 192 -3.10 -14.93 -29.80
N VAL A 193 -2.09 -14.19 -29.32
CA VAL A 193 -1.16 -13.48 -30.21
C VAL A 193 -0.10 -14.42 -30.81
N ARG A 194 0.27 -15.51 -30.12
CA ARG A 194 1.16 -16.52 -30.70
C ARG A 194 0.47 -17.38 -31.76
N ILE A 195 -0.81 -17.71 -31.58
CA ILE A 195 -1.58 -18.47 -32.59
C ILE A 195 -1.82 -17.60 -33.83
N ILE A 196 -2.18 -16.33 -33.67
CA ILE A 196 -2.41 -15.43 -34.82
C ILE A 196 -1.11 -15.17 -35.60
N PHE A 197 0.04 -15.02 -34.92
CA PHE A 197 1.33 -14.84 -35.60
C PHE A 197 1.80 -16.11 -36.33
N VAL A 198 1.53 -17.30 -35.77
CA VAL A 198 1.83 -18.58 -36.44
C VAL A 198 0.88 -18.83 -37.63
N ILE A 199 -0.41 -18.51 -37.52
CA ILE A 199 -1.37 -18.65 -38.63
C ILE A 199 -1.07 -17.64 -39.76
N LEU A 200 -0.65 -16.41 -39.44
CA LEU A 200 -0.26 -15.43 -40.45
C LEU A 200 1.07 -15.78 -41.13
N LEU A 201 2.03 -16.37 -40.42
CA LEU A 201 3.28 -16.85 -41.01
C LEU A 201 3.07 -18.07 -41.92
N SER A 202 2.15 -18.98 -41.57
CA SER A 202 1.81 -20.13 -42.43
C SER A 202 1.05 -19.75 -43.71
N ASN A 203 0.37 -18.59 -43.74
CA ASN A 203 -0.35 -18.11 -44.93
C ASN A 203 0.51 -17.24 -45.86
N LEU A 204 1.70 -16.80 -45.43
CA LEU A 204 2.62 -15.97 -46.22
C LEU A 204 3.78 -16.75 -46.85
N TYR A 205 4.05 -17.98 -46.41
CA TYR A 205 5.09 -18.84 -46.99
C TYR A 205 4.51 -20.19 -47.44
N GLY A 206 4.42 -20.37 -48.76
CA GLY A 206 4.68 -21.68 -49.36
C GLY A 206 3.52 -22.66 -49.39
N LYS A 207 2.64 -22.45 -50.37
CA LYS A 207 1.85 -23.51 -51.02
C LYS A 207 2.81 -24.38 -51.84
N GLU A 208 3.27 -25.51 -51.31
CA GLU A 208 3.80 -26.60 -52.15
C GLU A 208 3.76 -27.97 -51.44
N ARG A 209 2.99 -28.88 -52.05
CA ARG A 209 3.00 -30.35 -52.00
C ARG A 209 3.92 -31.05 -50.98
N MET A 210 3.34 -31.91 -50.14
CA MET A 210 3.34 -33.36 -50.44
C MET A 210 2.41 -34.14 -49.50
N GLU A 211 1.81 -35.16 -50.11
CA GLU A 211 0.92 -36.16 -49.55
C GLU A 211 1.66 -37.15 -48.64
N ASP A 212 0.84 -37.92 -47.92
CA ASP A 212 1.08 -39.26 -47.39
C ASP A 212 1.77 -39.45 -46.01
N ARG A 213 0.87 -39.90 -45.13
CA ARG A 213 0.97 -41.03 -44.19
C ARG A 213 1.25 -40.74 -42.71
N ALA A 214 0.21 -41.13 -41.98
CA ALA A 214 0.19 -41.77 -40.67
C ALA A 214 0.42 -40.85 -39.45
N ILE A 215 -0.62 -40.67 -38.65
CA ILE A 215 -0.85 -41.54 -37.49
C ILE A 215 -2.35 -41.47 -37.14
N GLU A 216 -3.06 -42.50 -37.58
CA GLU A 216 -4.17 -43.07 -36.83
C GLU A 216 -3.66 -43.45 -35.43
N LYS A 217 -4.24 -42.86 -34.39
CA LYS A 217 -4.89 -43.57 -33.27
C LYS A 217 -5.14 -42.60 -32.11
N GLY A 218 -6.40 -42.48 -31.72
CA GLY A 218 -6.76 -41.99 -30.38
C GLY A 218 -7.84 -40.92 -30.29
N PHE A 219 -8.75 -40.79 -31.26
CA PHE A 219 -9.92 -39.92 -31.14
C PHE A 219 -11.21 -40.75 -31.21
N MET A 220 -11.72 -41.16 -30.05
CA MET A 220 -13.15 -41.41 -29.84
C MET A 220 -13.41 -41.70 -28.36
N LYS A 221 -13.93 -40.72 -27.62
CA LYS A 221 -15.27 -40.83 -27.00
C LYS A 221 -15.72 -39.49 -26.44
N GLU A 222 -16.50 -38.77 -27.25
CA GLU A 222 -17.55 -37.89 -26.75
C GLU A 222 -18.60 -38.73 -26.01
N ARG A 223 -19.08 -38.21 -24.88
CA ARG A 223 -20.50 -37.89 -24.71
C ARG A 223 -20.71 -37.07 -23.44
N MET A 224 -21.35 -35.91 -23.64
CA MET A 224 -22.54 -35.42 -22.92
C MET A 224 -22.42 -35.27 -21.40
N SER A 225 -22.97 -34.27 -20.72
CA SER A 225 -23.87 -33.17 -21.03
C SER A 225 -23.87 -32.34 -19.75
N SER A 226 -24.16 -31.05 -19.91
CA SER A 226 -24.64 -30.15 -18.86
C SER A 226 -25.59 -30.82 -17.86
N THR A 227 -25.48 -30.45 -16.57
CA THR A 227 -26.57 -29.89 -15.73
C THR A 227 -26.22 -30.02 -14.23
N VAL A 228 -26.13 -28.86 -13.57
CA VAL A 228 -26.50 -28.52 -12.18
C VAL A 228 -26.49 -29.67 -11.16
N ARG A 229 -25.66 -29.53 -10.11
CA ARG A 229 -25.96 -30.13 -8.81
C ARG A 229 -25.52 -29.25 -7.63
N CYS A 230 -26.55 -28.73 -6.97
CA CYS A 230 -26.59 -28.18 -5.63
C CYS A 230 -26.37 -29.29 -4.58
N TRP A 231 -25.51 -29.08 -3.59
CA TRP A 231 -25.52 -29.70 -2.25
C TRP A 231 -24.83 -28.72 -1.28
N ARG A 232 -25.61 -27.94 -0.52
CA ARG A 232 -26.02 -28.17 0.88
C ARG A 232 -24.87 -28.13 1.89
N LEU A 233 -24.78 -26.98 2.58
CA LEU A 233 -24.14 -26.81 3.87
C LEU A 233 -24.94 -27.54 4.98
N PRO A 234 -24.27 -27.98 6.06
CA PRO A 234 -24.92 -28.64 7.17
C PRO A 234 -25.76 -27.68 8.02
N SER A 235 -26.91 -28.20 8.39
CA SER A 235 -27.95 -27.67 9.26
C SER A 235 -27.47 -27.28 10.66
N PHE A 236 -27.79 -26.05 11.09
CA PHE A 236 -27.86 -25.67 12.51
C PHE A 236 -29.28 -25.23 12.85
N LYS A 237 -29.82 -25.82 13.91
CA LYS A 237 -31.21 -25.66 14.39
C LYS A 237 -31.42 -24.28 15.03
N PRO A 238 -32.59 -23.65 14.86
CA PRO A 238 -32.97 -22.46 15.61
C PRO A 238 -33.48 -22.86 17.01
N LEU A 239 -33.00 -22.16 18.04
CA LEU A 239 -33.58 -22.19 19.37
C LEU A 239 -34.72 -21.17 19.42
N GLU A 240 -35.92 -21.69 19.63
CA GLU A 240 -37.18 -20.95 19.73
C GLU A 240 -37.17 -20.01 20.93
N ARG A 241 -37.66 -18.79 20.69
CA ARG A 241 -38.20 -17.90 21.71
C ARG A 241 -39.58 -18.42 22.10
N LEU A 242 -39.79 -18.67 23.39
CA LEU A 242 -41.10 -18.63 24.03
C LEU A 242 -41.13 -17.39 24.95
N TYR A 243 -42.03 -16.45 24.64
CA TYR A 243 -42.58 -15.45 25.58
C TYR A 243 -43.51 -16.16 26.60
N PRO A 244 -44.14 -15.54 27.62
CA PRO A 244 -44.13 -14.15 28.14
C PRO A 244 -43.98 -14.04 29.68
N MET A 245 -43.83 -12.80 30.20
CA MET A 245 -44.54 -12.20 31.35
C MET A 245 -44.13 -10.72 31.44
#